data_AF-A0A0V1LAB3-F1
#
_entry.id   AF-A0A0V1LAB3-F1
#
_cell.length_a   1.000
_cell.length_b   1.000
_cell.length_c   1.000
_cell.angle_alpha   90.00
_cell.angle_beta   90.00
_cell.angle_gamma   90.00
#
_symmetry.space_group_name_H-M   'P 1'
#
loop_
_entity.id
_entity.type
_entity.pdbx_description
1 polymer ?
#
loop_
_entity_poly.entity_id
_entity_poly.type
_entity_poly.pdbx_seq_one_letter_code
_entity_poly.pdbx_strand_id
1 'polypeptide(L)'
;LWCLRNIIHCNLILCFACHSATWIAYSTIVYEIIMKHFLYESVKYCFIATILLKYFVTAGFFWMFVEGLYLLVSVRFSFQTHNINYTMCASIGWGIPMLLMIISCFIRKRIPHDSCWNEPSKADYIFLGPIVFILIGNLFILLVVLKVLIKQLKMTVFEECQKMK
;
A
#
# COMPACT_ATOMS: atom_id res chain seq x y z
N LEU A 1 17.23 4.33 -17.25
CA LEU A 1 16.23 3.50 -16.53
C LEU A 1 16.14 3.75 -15.02
N TRP A 2 17.18 4.26 -14.37
CA TRP A 2 17.19 4.56 -12.92
C TRP A 2 16.75 6.01 -12.65
N CYS A 3 15.49 6.30 -12.92
CA CYS A 3 14.85 7.54 -12.47
C CYS A 3 14.11 7.25 -11.15
N LEU A 4 14.09 8.21 -10.22
CA LEU A 4 13.42 8.07 -8.92
C LEU A 4 11.96 7.60 -9.07
N ARG A 5 11.23 8.13 -10.06
CA ARG A 5 9.87 7.71 -10.42
C ARG A 5 9.78 6.21 -10.76
N ASN A 6 10.74 5.70 -11.54
CA ASN A 6 10.75 4.30 -11.94
C ASN A 6 11.01 3.38 -10.74
N ILE A 7 11.88 3.79 -9.82
CA ILE A 7 12.15 3.04 -8.58
C ILE A 7 10.90 2.96 -7.70
N ILE A 8 10.17 4.07 -7.53
CA ILE A 8 8.91 4.11 -6.76
C ILE A 8 7.89 3.14 -7.37
N HIS A 9 7.67 3.19 -8.69
CA HIS A 9 6.78 2.26 -9.38
C HIS A 9 7.19 0.79 -9.25
N CYS A 10 8.50 0.48 -9.34
CA CYS A 10 8.98 -0.89 -9.14
C CYS A 10 8.65 -1.40 -7.73
N ASN A 11 8.80 -0.57 -6.69
CA ASN A 11 8.42 -0.95 -5.32
C ASN A 11 6.91 -1.17 -5.18
N LEU A 12 6.09 -0.35 -5.85
CA LEU A 12 4.63 -0.55 -5.87
C LEU A 12 4.25 -1.87 -6.53
N ILE A 13 4.81 -2.16 -7.71
CA ILE A 13 4.59 -3.42 -8.44
C ILE A 13 5.04 -4.61 -7.58
N LEU A 14 6.19 -4.49 -6.92
CA LEU A 14 6.68 -5.52 -6.01
C LEU A 14 5.72 -5.77 -4.85
N CYS A 15 5.16 -4.73 -4.23
CA CYS A 15 4.16 -4.88 -3.17
C CYS A 15 2.92 -5.63 -3.67
N PHE A 16 2.39 -5.29 -4.84
CA PHE A 16 1.24 -5.99 -5.43
C PHE A 16 1.54 -7.44 -5.80
N ALA A 17 2.74 -7.71 -6.31
CA ALA A 17 3.18 -9.07 -6.63
C ALA A 17 3.32 -9.91 -5.35
N CYS A 18 4.00 -9.39 -4.32
CA CYS A 18 4.15 -10.06 -3.03
C CYS A 18 2.80 -10.28 -2.33
N HIS A 19 1.91 -9.29 -2.36
CA HIS A 19 0.56 -9.42 -1.83
C HIS A 19 -0.21 -10.54 -2.52
N SER A 20 -0.20 -10.57 -3.86
CA SER A 20 -0.87 -11.60 -4.66
C SER A 20 -0.32 -12.99 -4.36
N ALA A 21 1.01 -13.15 -4.31
CA ALA A 21 1.66 -14.40 -3.97
C ALA A 21 1.29 -14.88 -2.55
N THR A 22 1.28 -13.97 -1.58
CA THR A 22 0.92 -14.28 -0.19
C THR A 22 -0.56 -14.66 -0.07
N TRP A 23 -1.45 -14.01 -0.84
CA TRP A 23 -2.88 -14.34 -0.88
C TRP A 23 -3.14 -15.75 -1.40
N ILE A 24 -2.43 -16.14 -2.46
CA ILE A 24 -2.52 -17.49 -3.01
C ILE A 24 -2.06 -18.50 -1.96
N ALA A 25 -0.89 -18.28 -1.35
CA ALA A 25 -0.36 -19.15 -0.30
C ALA A 25 -1.31 -19.28 0.91
N TYR A 26 -1.85 -18.15 1.39
CA TYR A 26 -2.84 -18.11 2.46
C TYR A 26 -4.08 -18.94 2.10
N SER A 27 -4.60 -18.78 0.88
CA SER A 27 -5.79 -19.50 0.41
C SER A 27 -5.57 -21.01 0.38
N THR A 28 -4.39 -21.46 -0.07
CA THR A 28 -4.00 -22.88 -0.05
C THR A 28 -3.91 -23.43 1.37
N ILE A 29 -3.27 -22.69 2.29
CA ILE A 29 -3.13 -23.10 3.70
C ILE A 29 -4.50 -23.22 4.37
N VAL A 30 -5.38 -22.24 4.16
CA VAL A 30 -6.75 -22.25 4.72
C VAL A 30 -7.56 -23.42 4.17
N TYR A 31 -7.47 -23.70 2.88
CA TYR A 31 -8.14 -24.85 2.27
C TYR A 31 -7.71 -26.18 2.90
N GLU A 32 -6.40 -26.37 3.10
CA GLU A 32 -5.83 -27.56 3.75
C GLU A 32 -6.29 -27.71 5.21
N ILE A 33 -6.34 -26.61 5.97
CA ILE A 33 -6.82 -26.61 7.37
C ILE A 33 -8.29 -27.06 7.46
N ILE A 34 -9.15 -26.52 6.59
CA ILE A 34 -10.59 -26.82 6.58
C ILE A 34 -10.87 -28.25 6.13
N MET A 35 -10.18 -28.73 5.09
CA MET A 35 -10.47 -30.04 4.47
C MET A 35 -9.79 -31.22 5.17
N LYS A 36 -8.56 -31.06 5.69
CA LYS A 36 -7.80 -32.18 6.29
C LYS A 36 -7.83 -32.21 7.81
N HIS A 37 -8.47 -31.24 8.47
CA HIS A 37 -8.71 -31.22 9.93
C HIS A 37 -7.44 -31.53 10.76
N PHE A 38 -6.28 -30.94 10.40
CA PHE A 38 -4.97 -31.32 10.98
C PHE A 38 -4.08 -30.17 11.49
N LEU A 39 -3.67 -30.36 12.75
CA LEU A 39 -2.53 -29.90 13.56
C LEU A 39 -2.13 -28.40 13.66
N TYR A 40 -1.82 -28.05 14.90
CA TYR A 40 -1.23 -26.82 15.46
C TYR A 40 -0.11 -26.16 14.62
N GLU A 41 0.63 -26.92 13.80
CA GLU A 41 1.68 -26.37 12.94
C GLU A 41 1.11 -25.49 11.81
N SER A 42 -0.01 -25.89 11.22
CA SER A 42 -0.73 -25.15 10.17
C SER A 42 -1.22 -23.78 10.65
N VAL A 43 -1.50 -23.65 11.96
CA VAL A 43 -1.94 -22.41 12.60
C VAL A 43 -0.84 -21.34 12.58
N LYS A 44 0.43 -21.73 12.75
CA LYS A 44 1.58 -20.81 12.69
C LYS A 44 1.81 -20.28 11.28
N TYR A 45 1.69 -21.13 10.26
CA TYR A 45 1.84 -20.69 8.86
C TYR A 45 0.70 -19.77 8.42
N CYS A 46 -0.53 -20.07 8.83
CA CYS A 46 -1.68 -19.17 8.64
C CYS A 46 -1.40 -17.79 9.26
N PHE A 47 -0.94 -17.76 10.52
CA PHE A 47 -0.62 -16.53 11.25
C PHE A 47 0.40 -15.65 10.50
N ILE A 48 1.50 -16.25 10.03
CA ILE A 48 2.54 -15.53 9.30
C ILE A 48 1.97 -15.01 7.96
N ALA A 49 1.21 -15.83 7.24
CA ALA A 49 0.58 -15.43 5.98
C ALA A 49 -0.41 -14.25 6.17
N THR A 50 -1.21 -14.25 7.24
CA THR A 50 -2.12 -13.14 7.57
C THR A 50 -1.36 -11.85 7.87
N ILE A 51 -0.25 -11.89 8.62
CA ILE A 51 0.62 -10.73 8.83
C ILE A 51 1.13 -10.20 7.51
N LEU A 52 1.72 -11.09 6.69
CA LEU A 52 2.36 -10.69 5.44
C LEU A 52 1.35 -10.06 4.48
N LEU A 53 0.13 -10.61 4.40
CA LEU A 53 -0.97 -10.02 3.65
C LEU A 53 -1.28 -8.60 4.10
N LYS A 54 -1.55 -8.41 5.39
CA LYS A 54 -1.85 -7.08 5.98
C LYS A 54 -0.70 -6.10 5.79
N TYR A 55 0.54 -6.57 5.88
CA TYR A 55 1.72 -5.74 5.64
C TYR A 55 1.85 -5.31 4.18
N PHE A 56 1.84 -6.25 3.22
CA PHE A 56 2.06 -5.93 1.81
C PHE A 56 0.94 -5.08 1.21
N VAL A 57 -0.32 -5.28 1.63
CA VAL A 57 -1.42 -4.41 1.20
C VAL A 57 -1.23 -2.98 1.74
N THR A 58 -0.87 -2.85 3.01
CA THR A 58 -0.66 -1.54 3.64
C THR A 58 0.55 -0.83 3.05
N ALA A 59 1.68 -1.53 2.89
CA ALA A 59 2.86 -1.03 2.21
C ALA A 59 2.55 -0.59 0.78
N GLY A 60 1.73 -1.36 0.04
CA GLY A 60 1.23 -0.97 -1.28
C GLY A 60 0.48 0.37 -1.26
N PHE A 61 -0.42 0.58 -0.29
CA PHE A 61 -1.13 1.86 -0.15
C PHE A 61 -0.21 3.03 0.21
N PHE A 62 0.80 2.81 1.05
CA PHE A 62 1.80 3.84 1.36
C PHE A 62 2.69 4.17 0.17
N TRP A 63 3.12 3.16 -0.60
CA TRP A 63 3.87 3.38 -1.84
C TRP A 63 3.04 4.14 -2.87
N MET A 64 1.73 3.85 -2.99
CA MET A 64 0.80 4.61 -3.81
C MET A 64 0.66 6.07 -3.35
N PHE A 65 0.63 6.29 -2.03
CA PHE A 65 0.61 7.63 -1.44
C PHE A 65 1.88 8.42 -1.75
N VAL A 66 3.05 7.79 -1.60
CA VAL A 66 4.36 8.38 -1.92
C VAL A 66 4.46 8.72 -3.40
N GLU A 67 4.00 7.84 -4.28
CA GLU A 67 3.94 8.08 -5.72
C GLU A 67 3.05 9.29 -6.05
N GLY A 68 1.86 9.34 -5.44
CA GLY A 68 0.93 10.44 -5.63
C GLY A 68 1.46 11.79 -5.12
N LEU A 69 2.11 11.82 -3.96
CA LEU A 69 2.79 13.02 -3.45
C LEU A 69 3.93 13.46 -4.36
N TYR A 70 4.75 12.51 -4.83
CA TYR A 70 5.85 12.78 -5.75
C TYR A 70 5.34 13.45 -7.05
N LEU A 71 4.26 12.93 -7.63
CA LEU A 71 3.62 13.53 -8.81
C LEU A 71 3.06 14.93 -8.51
N LEU A 72 2.39 15.12 -7.37
CA LEU A 72 1.85 16.43 -6.98
C LEU A 72 2.95 17.49 -6.83
N VAL A 73 4.05 17.15 -6.16
CA VAL A 73 5.19 18.06 -6.00
C VAL A 73 5.83 18.34 -7.35
N SER A 74 6.05 17.32 -8.18
CA SER A 74 6.64 17.50 -9.51
C SER A 74 5.84 18.45 -10.40
N VAL A 75 4.51 18.41 -10.32
CA VAL A 75 3.63 19.24 -11.16
C VAL A 75 3.39 20.64 -10.58
N ARG A 76 3.27 20.80 -9.26
CA ARG A 76 3.02 22.11 -8.63
C ARG A 76 4.28 22.90 -8.30
N PHE A 77 5.36 22.20 -7.95
CA PHE A 77 6.58 22.78 -7.42
C PHE A 77 7.79 22.14 -8.10
N SER A 78 7.88 22.27 -9.42
CA SER A 78 8.93 21.62 -10.22
C SER A 78 10.35 21.91 -9.70
N PHE A 79 10.61 23.10 -9.14
CA PHE A 79 11.89 23.46 -8.52
C PHE A 79 12.22 22.70 -7.22
N GLN A 80 11.22 22.21 -6.49
CA GLN A 80 11.39 21.57 -5.17
C GLN A 80 11.59 20.05 -5.25
N THR A 81 11.34 19.46 -6.42
CA THR A 81 11.53 18.02 -6.70
C THR A 81 12.97 17.57 -6.48
N HIS A 82 13.95 18.46 -6.69
CA HIS A 82 15.38 18.17 -6.54
C HIS A 82 15.77 17.82 -5.07
N ASN A 83 14.97 18.23 -4.09
CA ASN A 83 15.24 17.97 -2.67
C ASN A 83 14.59 16.66 -2.16
N ILE A 84 13.80 15.97 -2.98
CA ILE A 84 13.16 14.71 -2.58
C ILE A 84 14.14 13.56 -2.79
N ASN A 85 14.75 13.11 -1.70
CA ASN A 85 15.65 11.96 -1.71
C ASN A 85 14.87 10.63 -1.63
N TYR A 86 15.37 9.61 -2.35
CA TYR A 86 14.84 8.24 -2.30
C TYR A 86 14.72 7.71 -0.86
N THR A 87 15.69 8.00 0.00
CA THR A 87 15.72 7.55 1.39
C THR A 87 14.50 8.02 2.17
N MET A 88 14.01 9.24 1.92
CA MET A 88 12.81 9.76 2.57
C MET A 88 11.56 9.02 2.09
N CYS A 89 11.43 8.81 0.78
CA CYS A 89 10.35 8.02 0.18
C CYS A 89 10.33 6.57 0.71
N ALA A 90 11.49 5.92 0.78
CA ALA A 90 11.62 4.55 1.30
C ALA A 90 11.27 4.46 2.78
N SER A 91 11.65 5.46 3.59
CA SER A 91 11.32 5.51 5.01
C SER A 91 9.80 5.61 5.26
N ILE A 92 9.07 6.36 4.42
CA ILE A 92 7.62 6.49 4.50
C ILE A 92 6.93 5.24 3.96
N GLY A 93 7.38 4.77 2.78
CA GLY A 93 6.78 3.64 2.05
C GLY A 93 6.90 2.30 2.77
N TRP A 94 8.01 2.06 3.48
CA TRP A 94 8.23 0.82 4.24
C TRP A 94 8.12 0.99 5.76
N GLY A 95 8.64 2.10 6.30
CA GLY A 95 8.77 2.31 7.74
C GLY A 95 7.42 2.46 8.45
N ILE A 96 6.51 3.28 7.94
CA ILE A 96 5.19 3.47 8.57
C ILE A 96 4.35 2.17 8.56
N PRO A 97 4.22 1.43 7.43
CA PRO A 97 3.58 0.12 7.46
C PRO A 97 4.22 -0.85 8.45
N MET A 98 5.56 -0.86 8.56
CA MET A 98 6.27 -1.72 9.50
C MET A 98 5.94 -1.37 10.95
N LEU A 99 5.92 -0.08 11.30
CA LEU A 99 5.54 0.39 12.63
C LEU A 99 4.09 0.01 12.97
N LEU A 100 3.16 0.25 12.04
CA LEU A 100 1.77 -0.17 12.20
C LEU A 100 1.69 -1.68 12.45
N MET A 101 2.38 -2.49 11.66
CA MET A 101 2.37 -3.95 11.85
C MET A 101 2.95 -4.40 13.19
N ILE A 102 4.03 -3.79 13.66
CA ILE A 102 4.62 -4.09 14.97
C ILE A 102 3.63 -3.80 16.09
N ILE A 103 2.97 -2.64 16.03
CA ILE A 103 1.91 -2.27 16.99
C ILE A 103 0.76 -3.29 16.95
N SER A 104 0.36 -3.73 15.75
CA SER A 104 -0.70 -4.73 15.56
C SER A 104 -0.37 -6.04 16.24
N CYS A 105 0.84 -6.53 15.99
CA CYS A 105 1.33 -7.77 16.55
C CYS A 105 1.41 -7.69 18.08
N PHE A 106 1.87 -6.56 18.63
CA PHE A 106 1.96 -6.35 20.07
C PHE A 106 0.58 -6.33 20.76
N ILE A 107 -0.39 -5.62 20.18
CA ILE A 107 -1.76 -5.57 20.71
C ILE A 107 -2.40 -6.95 20.63
N ARG A 108 -2.29 -7.64 19.49
CA ARG A 108 -2.89 -8.97 19.28
C ARG A 108 -2.23 -10.07 20.12
N LYS A 109 -0.95 -9.95 20.49
CA LYS A 109 -0.27 -10.88 21.42
C LYS A 109 -0.90 -10.89 22.82
N ARG A 110 -1.62 -9.83 23.21
CA ARG A 110 -2.31 -9.74 24.50
C ARG A 110 -3.68 -10.45 24.51
N ILE A 111 -4.13 -10.97 23.36
CA ILE A 111 -5.44 -11.61 23.21
C ILE A 111 -5.21 -13.12 23.02
N PRO A 112 -5.67 -13.99 23.94
CA PRO A 112 -5.55 -15.44 23.78
C PRO A 112 -6.43 -15.91 22.62
N HIS A 113 -5.90 -16.77 21.74
CA HIS A 113 -6.64 -17.39 20.64
C HIS A 113 -6.16 -18.83 20.41
N ASP A 114 -7.11 -19.73 20.19
CA ASP A 114 -6.90 -21.17 19.98
C ASP A 114 -6.88 -21.58 18.49
N SER A 115 -6.93 -20.64 17.53
CA SER A 115 -7.10 -20.95 16.10
C SER A 115 -6.40 -19.96 15.14
N CYS A 116 -6.33 -20.35 13.86
CA CYS A 116 -5.77 -19.58 12.74
C CYS A 116 -6.29 -18.13 12.74
N TRP A 117 -5.36 -17.18 12.58
CA TRP A 117 -5.41 -15.80 13.07
C TRP A 117 -6.32 -14.85 12.28
N ASN A 118 -7.47 -15.34 11.83
CA ASN A 118 -8.41 -14.63 10.96
C ASN A 118 -9.80 -14.41 11.57
N GLU A 119 -10.01 -14.77 12.84
CA GLU A 119 -11.26 -14.39 13.53
C GLU A 119 -11.26 -12.87 13.77
N PRO A 120 -12.34 -12.17 13.37
CA PRO A 120 -12.45 -10.73 13.53
C PRO A 120 -12.50 -10.40 15.02
N SER A 121 -11.42 -9.81 15.53
CA SER A 121 -11.36 -9.34 16.91
C SER A 121 -11.63 -7.85 16.96
N LYS A 122 -12.10 -7.34 18.10
CA LYS A 122 -12.24 -5.89 18.34
C LYS A 122 -10.91 -5.13 18.09
N ALA A 123 -9.77 -5.82 18.22
CA ALA A 123 -8.45 -5.27 17.89
C ALA A 123 -8.22 -5.00 16.39
N ASP A 124 -8.94 -5.66 15.47
CA ASP A 124 -8.83 -5.36 14.04
C ASP A 124 -9.45 -4.03 13.67
N TYR A 125 -10.53 -3.62 14.36
CA TYR A 125 -11.16 -2.33 14.12
C TYR A 125 -10.22 -1.16 14.42
N ILE A 126 -9.35 -1.30 15.43
CA ILE A 126 -8.32 -0.31 15.75
C ILE A 126 -7.31 -0.20 14.60
N PHE A 127 -7.02 -1.31 13.91
CA PHE A 127 -6.16 -1.34 12.72
C PHE A 127 -6.82 -0.84 11.45
N LEU A 128 -8.13 -0.96 11.36
CA LEU A 128 -8.90 -0.51 10.20
C LEU A 128 -8.87 1.01 10.06
N GLY A 129 -8.85 1.75 11.17
CA GLY A 129 -8.81 3.22 11.16
C GLY A 129 -7.66 3.81 10.34
N PRO A 130 -6.39 3.49 10.66
CA PRO A 130 -5.23 3.94 9.88
C PRO A 130 -5.31 3.58 8.40
N ILE A 131 -5.79 2.38 8.07
CA ILE A 131 -5.92 1.91 6.68
C ILE A 131 -6.93 2.78 5.93
N VAL A 132 -8.12 2.97 6.49
CA VAL A 132 -9.18 3.81 5.89
C VAL A 132 -8.69 5.25 5.71
N PHE A 133 -7.97 5.79 6.68
CA PHE A 133 -7.38 7.13 6.57
C PHE A 133 -6.43 7.27 5.38
N ILE A 134 -5.54 6.29 5.16
CA ILE A 134 -4.62 6.27 4.03
C ILE A 134 -5.39 6.12 2.70
N LEU A 135 -6.42 5.28 2.65
CA LEU A 135 -7.27 5.15 1.45
C LEU A 135 -7.92 6.48 1.08
N ILE A 136 -8.46 7.21 2.05
CA ILE A 136 -9.06 8.54 1.82
C ILE A 136 -7.99 9.52 1.31
N GLY A 137 -6.79 9.52 1.90
CA GLY A 137 -5.67 10.34 1.44
C GLY A 137 -5.27 10.03 0.00
N ASN A 138 -5.17 8.75 -0.36
CA ASN A 138 -4.88 8.30 -1.73
C ASN A 138 -5.95 8.75 -2.71
N LEU A 139 -7.23 8.62 -2.36
CA LEU A 139 -8.34 9.09 -3.18
C LEU A 139 -8.28 10.60 -3.41
N PHE A 140 -8.00 11.37 -2.35
CA PHE A 140 -7.85 12.83 -2.47
C PHE A 140 -6.71 13.20 -3.42
N ILE A 141 -5.54 12.58 -3.27
CA ILE A 141 -4.39 12.82 -4.16
C ILE A 141 -4.74 12.48 -5.61
N LEU A 142 -5.39 11.34 -5.85
CA LEU A 142 -5.82 10.92 -7.17
C LEU A 142 -6.71 11.99 -7.83
N LEU A 143 -7.69 12.53 -7.11
CA LEU A 143 -8.57 13.58 -7.61
C LEU A 143 -7.81 14.87 -7.94
N VAL A 144 -6.83 15.25 -7.13
CA VAL A 144 -6.02 16.45 -7.38
C VAL A 144 -5.14 16.27 -8.62
N VAL A 145 -4.43 15.14 -8.73
CA VAL A 145 -3.60 14.82 -9.90
C VAL A 145 -4.44 14.81 -11.17
N LEU A 146 -5.61 14.14 -11.13
CA LEU A 146 -6.53 14.08 -12.27
C LEU A 146 -7.01 15.47 -12.71
N LYS A 147 -7.39 16.34 -11.76
CA LYS A 147 -7.79 17.71 -12.07
C LYS A 147 -6.68 18.51 -12.76
N VAL A 148 -5.45 18.36 -12.27
CA VAL A 148 -4.30 19.06 -12.85
C VAL A 148 -3.98 18.53 -14.26
N LEU A 149 -3.99 17.21 -14.44
CA LEU A 149 -3.76 16.58 -15.74
C LEU A 149 -4.82 17.01 -16.76
N ILE A 150 -6.11 16.99 -16.39
CA ILE A 150 -7.19 17.46 -17.25
C ILE A 150 -7.00 18.94 -17.61
N LYS A 151 -6.60 19.78 -16.66
CA LYS A 151 -6.34 21.20 -16.93
C LYS A 151 -5.21 21.38 -17.93
N GLN A 152 -4.11 20.63 -17.77
CA GLN A 152 -2.98 20.69 -18.71
C GLN A 152 -3.39 20.19 -20.10
N LEU A 153 -4.10 19.06 -20.19
CA LEU A 153 -4.59 18.51 -21.45
C LEU A 153 -5.47 19.52 -22.21
N LYS A 154 -6.39 20.20 -21.51
CA LYS A 154 -7.24 21.23 -22.11
C LYS A 154 -6.45 22.42 -22.65
N MET A 155 -5.41 22.86 -21.93
CA MET A 155 -4.53 23.94 -22.40
C MET A 155 -3.77 23.54 -23.66
N THR A 156 -3.18 22.34 -23.69
CA THR A 156 -2.45 21.82 -24.86
C THR A 156 -3.35 21.71 -26.09
N VAL A 157 -4.57 21.17 -25.92
CA VAL A 157 -5.55 21.07 -27.03
C VAL A 157 -5.94 22.46 -27.55
N PHE A 158 -6.12 23.45 -26.67
CA PHE A 158 -6.43 24.82 -27.08
C PHE A 158 -5.29 25.45 -27.90
N GLU A 159 -4.03 25.25 -27.51
CA GLU A 159 -2.85 25.72 -28.26
C GLU A 159 -2.75 25.07 -29.64
N GLU A 160 -3.04 23.77 -29.76
CA GLU A 160 -3.08 23.07 -31.05
C GLU A 160 -4.19 23.60 -31.97
N CYS A 161 -5.37 23.89 -31.43
CA CYS A 161 -6.45 24.52 -32.19
C CYS A 161 -6.09 25.93 -32.68
N GLN A 162 -5.28 26.70 -31.94
CA GLN A 162 -4.82 28.01 -32.40
C GLN A 162 -3.78 27.93 -33.51
N LYS A 163 -2.90 26.91 -33.52
CA LYS A 163 -1.92 26.73 -34.60
C LYS A 163 -2.54 26.33 -35.94
N MET A 164 -3.76 25.80 -35.93
CA MET A 164 -4.49 25.42 -37.15
C MET A 164 -5.29 26.56 -37.79
N LYS A 165 -5.32 27.76 -37.17
CA LYS A 165 -6.08 28.92 -37.64
C LYS A 165 -5.15 30.03 -38.12
#